data_AF-A0A453BM80-F1
#
_entry.id   AF-A0A453BM80-F1
#
_cell.length_a   1.000
_cell.length_b   1.000
_cell.length_c   1.000
_cell.angle_alpha   90.00
_cell.angle_beta   90.00
_cell.angle_gamma   90.00
#
_symmetry.space_group_name_H-M   'P 1'
#
loop_
_entity.id
_entity.type
_entity.pdbx_description
1 polymer ?
#
loop_
_entity_poly.entity_id
_entity_poly.type
_entity_poly.pdbx_seq_one_letter_code
_entity_poly.pdbx_strand_id
1 'polypeptide(L)'
;SIKDLHTRREIIRCSSAGPLYEFSTRTRSPSPFGLVASTNSTELWHRRLGHPGRDAMSHLSKQFAIPCNKVTMVCHACQLGKHVRLPFSRSQTLCSVPFQLIHCDLWTSPIASNSGLKYYLVIVDDF
;
A
#
# COMPACT_ATOMS: atom_id res chain seq x y z
N SER A 1 -26.37 -16.61 10.50
CA SER A 1 -26.80 -15.95 11.74
C SER A 1 -25.55 -15.49 12.48
N ILE A 2 -25.40 -14.18 12.71
CA ILE A 2 -24.30 -13.61 13.49
C ILE A 2 -24.81 -13.49 14.93
N LYS A 3 -24.11 -14.12 15.87
CA LYS A 3 -24.44 -14.12 17.29
C LYS A 3 -23.37 -13.36 18.07
N ASP A 4 -23.80 -12.70 19.13
CA ASP A 4 -22.90 -12.08 20.10
C ASP A 4 -22.06 -13.15 20.78
N LEU A 5 -20.75 -12.91 20.92
CA LEU A 5 -19.79 -13.91 21.38
C LEU A 5 -20.01 -14.29 22.86
N HIS A 6 -20.41 -13.33 23.69
CA HIS A 6 -20.51 -13.52 25.14
C HIS A 6 -21.90 -13.98 25.57
N THR A 7 -22.96 -13.44 24.95
CA THR A 7 -24.35 -13.74 25.32
C THR A 7 -24.99 -14.82 24.45
N ARG A 8 -24.32 -15.22 23.36
CA ARG A 8 -24.85 -16.10 22.29
C ARG A 8 -26.19 -15.65 21.71
N ARG A 9 -26.60 -14.41 21.97
CA ARG A 9 -27.83 -13.81 21.45
C ARG A 9 -27.64 -13.51 19.97
N GLU A 10 -28.64 -13.85 19.16
CA GLU A 10 -28.62 -13.56 17.73
C GLU A 10 -28.70 -12.03 17.51
N ILE A 11 -27.65 -11.46 16.91
CA ILE A 11 -27.56 -10.03 16.60
C ILE A 11 -28.20 -9.77 15.23
N ILE A 12 -27.84 -10.58 14.24
CA ILE A 12 -28.34 -10.45 12.86
C ILE A 12 -28.64 -11.83 12.28
N ARG A 13 -29.84 -11.97 11.74
CA ARG A 13 -30.22 -13.10 10.89
C ARG A 13 -30.26 -12.61 9.45
N CYS A 14 -29.17 -12.80 8.72
CA CYS A 14 -29.20 -12.59 7.28
C CYS A 14 -29.85 -13.83 6.64
N SER A 15 -31.10 -13.70 6.22
CA SER A 15 -31.78 -14.66 5.36
C SER A 15 -31.46 -14.29 3.91
N SER A 16 -30.33 -14.75 3.38
CA SER A 16 -30.08 -14.66 1.95
C SER A 16 -30.80 -15.82 1.25
N ALA A 17 -31.54 -15.54 0.18
CA ALA A 17 -32.14 -16.59 -0.65
C ALA A 17 -31.10 -17.32 -1.54
N GLY A 18 -29.85 -16.87 -1.54
CA GLY A 18 -28.75 -17.42 -2.34
C GLY A 18 -27.36 -17.17 -1.73
N PRO A 19 -26.28 -17.40 -2.51
CA PRO A 19 -24.88 -17.29 -2.04
C PRO A 19 -24.41 -15.84 -1.82
N LEU A 20 -25.22 -14.85 -2.18
CA LEU A 20 -24.92 -13.44 -2.03
C LEU A 20 -25.84 -12.79 -1.00
N TYR A 21 -25.34 -11.78 -0.29
CA TYR A 21 -26.13 -10.97 0.63
C TYR A 21 -27.20 -10.19 -0.14
N GLU A 22 -28.47 -10.41 0.19
CA GLU A 22 -29.60 -9.77 -0.47
C GLU A 22 -29.92 -8.45 0.25
N PHE A 23 -29.60 -7.32 -0.39
CA PHE A 23 -30.02 -6.01 0.10
C PHE A 23 -31.44 -5.73 -0.41
N SER A 24 -32.46 -6.02 0.41
CA SER A 24 -33.83 -5.65 0.06
C SER A 24 -33.98 -4.13 0.15
N THR A 25 -33.88 -3.45 -1.00
CA THR A 25 -34.25 -2.04 -1.12
C THR A 25 -35.77 -1.92 -1.07
N ARG A 26 -36.37 -2.10 0.10
CA ARG A 26 -37.80 -1.80 0.30
C ARG A 26 -37.96 -0.29 0.44
N THR A 27 -37.85 0.43 -0.68
CA THR A 27 -38.09 1.87 -0.74
C THR A 27 -39.27 2.15 -1.65
N ARG A 28 -40.38 2.63 -1.05
CA ARG A 28 -41.37 3.46 -1.75
C ARG A 28 -40.58 4.49 -2.52
N SER A 29 -40.65 4.48 -3.86
CA SER A 29 -39.85 5.33 -4.75
C SER A 29 -39.80 6.79 -4.25
N PRO A 30 -38.74 7.24 -3.58
CA PRO A 30 -38.43 8.65 -3.55
C PRO A 30 -37.86 8.96 -4.94
N SER A 31 -38.13 10.14 -5.49
CA SER A 31 -37.37 10.61 -6.65
C SER A 31 -35.86 10.43 -6.40
N PRO A 32 -35.06 10.16 -7.45
CA PRO A 32 -33.61 10.02 -7.27
C PRO A 32 -33.05 11.34 -6.72
N PHE A 33 -32.75 11.38 -5.42
CA PHE A 33 -32.04 12.48 -4.79
C PHE A 33 -30.61 12.02 -4.51
N GLY A 34 -29.66 12.58 -5.26
CA GLY A 34 -28.24 12.41 -5.01
C GLY A 34 -27.76 13.44 -4.00
N LEU A 35 -27.09 12.98 -2.94
CA LEU A 35 -26.36 13.88 -2.05
C LEU A 35 -25.04 14.25 -2.71
N VAL A 36 -24.83 15.54 -2.99
CA VAL A 36 -23.57 16.05 -3.52
C VAL A 36 -22.68 16.45 -2.34
N ALA A 37 -21.54 15.79 -2.20
CA ALA A 37 -20.53 16.20 -1.23
C ALA A 37 -19.82 17.47 -1.71
N SER A 38 -20.26 18.64 -1.26
CA SER A 38 -19.71 19.96 -1.59
C SER A 38 -18.54 20.35 -0.71
N THR A 39 -17.50 19.51 -0.65
CA THR A 39 -16.26 19.87 0.07
C THR A 39 -15.27 20.42 -0.93
N ASN A 40 -14.91 21.70 -0.81
CA ASN A 40 -13.91 22.37 -1.67
C ASN A 40 -12.46 22.00 -1.33
N SER A 41 -12.23 21.01 -0.45
CA SER A 41 -10.90 20.62 0.01
C SER A 41 -10.36 19.44 -0.79
N THR A 42 -9.33 19.70 -1.60
CA THR A 42 -8.53 18.66 -2.27
C THR A 42 -7.99 17.63 -1.27
N GLU A 43 -7.57 18.07 -0.09
CA GLU A 43 -6.95 17.22 0.92
C GLU A 43 -7.90 16.14 1.43
N LEU A 44 -9.16 16.52 1.65
CA LEU A 44 -10.18 15.59 2.11
C LEU A 44 -10.49 14.52 1.06
N TRP A 45 -10.59 14.92 -0.21
CA TRP A 45 -10.78 13.98 -1.32
C TRP A 45 -9.58 13.06 -1.50
N HIS A 46 -8.36 13.59 -1.42
CA HIS A 46 -7.14 12.79 -1.46
C HIS A 46 -7.13 11.71 -0.34
N ARG A 47 -7.55 12.06 0.89
CA ARG A 47 -7.66 11.08 1.99
C ARG A 47 -8.77 10.04 1.73
N ARG A 48 -9.96 10.48 1.32
CA ARG A 48 -11.13 9.60 1.11
C ARG A 48 -10.97 8.62 -0.05
N LEU A 49 -10.22 9.01 -1.07
CA LEU A 49 -9.99 8.20 -2.27
C LEU A 49 -8.76 7.29 -2.16
N GLY A 50 -8.15 7.18 -0.97
CA GLY A 50 -7.03 6.26 -0.74
C GLY A 50 -5.67 6.80 -1.19
N HIS A 51 -5.42 8.10 -0.98
CA HIS A 51 -4.14 8.75 -1.27
C HIS A 51 -3.66 8.65 -2.73
N PRO A 52 -4.53 8.88 -3.73
CA PRO A 52 -4.14 8.82 -5.14
C PRO A 52 -3.05 9.85 -5.46
N GLY A 53 -2.20 9.50 -6.43
CA GLY A 53 -1.16 10.37 -6.96
C GLY A 53 -1.73 11.64 -7.61
N ARG A 54 -0.84 12.58 -7.92
CA ARG A 54 -1.20 13.88 -8.51
C ARG A 54 -1.94 13.75 -9.83
N ASP A 55 -1.46 12.89 -10.71
CA ASP A 55 -2.07 12.67 -12.03
C ASP A 55 -3.47 12.07 -11.88
N ALA A 56 -3.61 11.03 -11.04
CA ALA A 56 -4.90 10.44 -10.73
C ALA A 56 -5.89 11.47 -10.15
N MET A 57 -5.46 12.34 -9.23
CA MET A 57 -6.30 13.43 -8.71
C MET A 57 -6.72 14.44 -9.79
N SER A 58 -5.83 14.77 -10.73
CA SER A 58 -6.11 15.67 -11.86
C SER A 58 -7.10 15.07 -12.85
N HIS A 59 -6.98 13.76 -13.14
CA HIS A 59 -7.96 13.05 -13.95
C HIS A 59 -9.33 13.01 -13.28
N LEU A 60 -9.38 12.71 -11.98
CA LEU A 60 -10.62 12.65 -11.21
C LEU A 60 -11.32 14.01 -11.09
N SER A 61 -10.56 15.11 -10.95
CA SER A 61 -11.15 16.44 -10.90
C SER A 61 -11.78 16.85 -12.22
N LYS A 62 -11.15 16.48 -13.36
CA LYS A 62 -11.69 16.74 -14.70
C LYS A 62 -12.92 15.90 -15.02
N GLN A 63 -12.93 14.64 -14.61
CA GLN A 63 -13.96 13.69 -15.00
C GLN A 63 -15.19 13.70 -14.07
N PHE A 64 -15.01 13.95 -12.77
CA PHE A 64 -16.06 13.78 -11.75
C PHE A 64 -16.43 15.07 -11.02
N ALA A 65 -16.05 16.24 -11.56
CA ALA A 65 -16.31 17.56 -10.96
C ALA A 65 -15.89 17.66 -9.48
N ILE A 66 -14.84 16.92 -9.09
CA ILE A 66 -14.31 16.98 -7.73
C ILE A 66 -13.54 18.31 -7.59
N PRO A 67 -13.90 19.17 -6.63
CA PRO A 67 -13.23 20.46 -6.43
C PRO A 67 -11.81 20.22 -5.89
N CYS A 68 -10.86 20.12 -6.82
CA CYS A 68 -9.45 19.91 -6.55
C CYS A 68 -8.67 21.08 -7.18
N ASN A 69 -8.48 22.16 -6.42
CA ASN A 69 -7.91 23.40 -6.97
C ASN A 69 -6.39 23.53 -6.74
N LYS A 70 -5.80 22.65 -5.92
CA LYS A 70 -4.38 22.70 -5.52
C LYS A 70 -3.77 21.31 -5.40
N VAL A 71 -2.84 20.99 -6.29
CA VAL A 71 -2.12 19.70 -6.38
C VAL A 71 -0.88 19.67 -5.45
N THR A 72 -0.61 20.75 -4.72
CA THR A 72 0.60 20.92 -3.90
C THR A 72 0.47 20.39 -2.47
N MET A 73 -0.43 19.43 -2.21
CA MET A 73 -0.61 18.88 -0.87
C MET A 73 0.49 17.87 -0.54
N VAL A 74 1.32 18.22 0.43
CA VAL A 74 2.23 17.28 1.10
C VAL A 74 1.42 16.55 2.17
N CYS A 75 0.98 15.33 1.86
CA CYS A 75 0.21 14.53 2.80
C CYS A 75 1.15 13.76 3.74
N HIS A 76 0.97 13.95 5.06
CA HIS A 76 1.75 13.26 6.10
C HIS A 76 1.75 11.73 5.93
N ALA A 77 0.57 11.13 5.70
CA ALA A 77 0.46 9.68 5.49
C ALA A 77 1.20 9.20 4.23
N CYS A 78 1.13 9.97 3.13
CA CYS A 78 1.89 9.65 1.92
C CYS A 78 3.40 9.78 2.11
N GLN A 79 3.85 10.77 2.89
CA GLN A 79 5.26 10.94 3.21
C GLN A 79 5.79 9.75 4.01
N LEU A 80 5.04 9.30 5.02
CA LEU A 80 5.41 8.12 5.80
C LEU A 80 5.38 6.84 4.95
N GLY A 81 4.37 6.68 4.08
CA GLY A 81 4.26 5.51 3.21
C GLY A 81 5.29 5.47 2.08
N LYS A 82 5.84 6.62 1.68
CA LYS A 82 6.91 6.75 0.68
C LYS A 82 8.29 6.98 1.29
N HIS A 83 8.39 7.04 2.62
CA HIS A 83 9.67 7.25 3.28
C HIS A 83 10.56 6.05 3.00
N VAL A 84 11.75 6.32 2.48
CA VAL A 84 12.80 5.32 2.32
C VAL A 84 13.58 5.25 3.63
N ARG A 85 13.96 4.03 4.03
CA ARG A 85 14.85 3.84 5.17
C ARG A 85 16.08 4.73 5.00
N LEU A 86 16.48 5.43 6.06
CA LEU A 86 17.72 6.21 6.04
C LEU A 86 18.91 5.31 5.69
N PRO A 87 19.97 5.87 5.06
CA PRO A 87 21.19 5.12 4.80
C PRO A 87 21.70 4.42 6.07
N PHE A 88 22.24 3.22 5.89
CA PHE A 88 22.92 2.53 6.98
C PHE A 88 24.08 3.38 7.50
N SER A 89 24.29 3.37 8.81
CA SER A 89 25.48 3.99 9.40
C SER A 89 26.74 3.26 8.91
N ARG A 90 27.83 4.01 8.77
CA ARG A 90 29.12 3.42 8.40
C ARG A 90 29.51 2.35 9.43
N SER A 91 29.93 1.18 8.95
CA SER A 91 30.48 0.14 9.82
C SER A 91 31.73 0.65 10.54
N GLN A 92 31.86 0.34 11.83
CA GLN A 92 33.07 0.58 12.62
C GLN A 92 33.90 -0.69 12.79
N THR A 93 33.51 -1.78 12.14
CA THR A 93 34.28 -3.03 12.16
C THR A 93 35.63 -2.79 11.52
N LEU A 94 36.69 -3.15 12.24
CA LEU A 94 38.07 -3.08 11.79
C LEU A 94 38.68 -4.47 11.95
N CYS A 95 39.28 -4.97 10.86
CA CYS A 95 40.07 -6.19 10.89
C CYS A 95 41.55 -5.84 11.04
N SER A 96 42.22 -6.52 11.97
CA SER A 96 43.60 -6.27 12.36
C SER A 96 44.53 -7.43 12.03
N VAL A 97 43.95 -8.60 11.72
CA VAL A 97 44.66 -9.79 11.27
C VAL A 97 43.89 -10.44 10.11
N PRO A 98 44.57 -11.13 9.18
CA PRO A 98 43.91 -11.86 8.10
C PRO A 98 42.88 -12.87 8.62
N PHE A 99 41.80 -13.09 7.86
CA PHE A 99 40.71 -14.02 8.19
C PHE A 99 39.94 -13.73 9.49
N GLN A 100 40.06 -12.52 10.03
CA GLN A 100 39.30 -12.10 11.20
C GLN A 100 37.80 -11.94 10.88
N LEU A 101 37.47 -11.52 9.66
CA LEU A 101 36.11 -11.42 9.14
C LEU A 101 36.12 -11.70 7.65
N ILE A 102 35.27 -12.63 7.22
CA ILE A 102 35.12 -13.02 5.82
C ILE A 102 33.68 -12.76 5.39
N HIS A 103 33.51 -12.01 4.30
CA HIS A 103 32.23 -11.79 3.66
C HIS A 103 32.04 -12.83 2.55
N CYS A 104 30.97 -13.61 2.66
CA CYS A 104 30.59 -14.60 1.64
C CYS A 104 29.24 -14.25 1.05
N ASP A 105 29.14 -14.22 -0.28
CA ASP A 105 27.88 -13.99 -0.98
C ASP A 105 27.76 -14.89 -2.22
N LEU A 106 26.53 -15.20 -2.62
CA LEU A 106 26.25 -15.96 -3.83
C LEU A 106 25.75 -15.01 -4.92
N TRP A 107 26.65 -14.70 -5.86
CA TRP A 107 26.31 -13.87 -7.00
C TRP A 107 25.75 -14.69 -8.16
N THR A 108 24.73 -14.16 -8.84
CA THR A 108 24.15 -14.78 -10.04
C THR A 108 24.44 -13.92 -11.27
N SER A 109 25.17 -14.48 -12.22
CA SER A 109 25.52 -13.78 -13.46
C SER A 109 24.37 -13.84 -14.49
N PRO A 110 24.11 -12.74 -15.21
CA PRO A 110 23.18 -12.75 -16.33
C PRO A 110 23.67 -13.60 -17.52
N ILE A 111 24.99 -13.83 -17.61
CA ILE A 111 25.64 -14.58 -18.69
C ILE A 111 26.30 -15.84 -18.11
N ALA A 112 26.12 -16.98 -18.77
CA ALA A 112 26.78 -18.21 -18.36
C ALA A 112 28.29 -18.17 -18.61
N SER A 113 29.08 -18.77 -17.72
CA SER A 113 30.50 -19.03 -17.96
C SER A 113 30.71 -19.93 -19.17
N ASN A 114 31.96 -20.03 -19.63
CA ASN A 114 32.38 -20.99 -20.66
C ASN A 114 32.02 -22.44 -20.33
N SER A 115 31.86 -22.78 -19.05
CA SER A 115 31.44 -24.11 -18.57
C SER A 115 29.95 -24.22 -18.26
N GLY A 116 29.14 -23.20 -18.60
CA GLY A 116 27.68 -23.20 -18.43
C GLY A 116 27.17 -22.82 -17.02
N LEU A 117 28.07 -22.51 -16.08
CA LEU A 117 27.70 -22.09 -14.72
C LEU A 117 27.23 -20.63 -14.67
N LYS A 118 26.25 -20.33 -13.80
CA LYS A 118 25.69 -18.97 -13.60
C LYS A 118 25.81 -18.46 -12.16
N TYR A 119 26.13 -19.32 -11.21
CA TYR A 119 26.24 -18.98 -9.80
C TYR A 119 27.72 -18.95 -9.40
N TYR A 120 28.12 -17.90 -8.69
CA TYR A 120 29.48 -17.69 -8.24
C TYR A 120 29.48 -17.40 -6.75
N LEU A 121 30.22 -18.20 -6.00
CA LEU A 121 30.49 -17.91 -4.60
C LEU A 121 31.60 -16.87 -4.52
N VAL A 122 31.27 -15.69 -4.00
CA VAL A 122 32.20 -14.60 -3.75
C VAL A 122 32.63 -14.68 -2.29
N ILE A 123 33.94 -14.76 -2.05
CA ILE A 123 34.54 -14.80 -0.72
C ILE A 123 35.57 -13.67 -0.66
N VAL A 124 35.40 -12.75 0.29
CA VAL A 124 36.28 -11.59 0.47
C VAL A 124 36.70 -11.51 1.93
N ASP A 125 38.02 -11.46 2.16
CA ASP A 125 38.57 -11.15 3.49
C ASP A 125 38.49 -9.64 3.73
N ASP A 126 38.09 -9.24 4.94
CA ASP A 126 37.87 -7.83 5.31
C ASP A 126 39.16 -7.11 5.76
N PHE A 127 40.29 -7.82 5.85
CA PHE A 127 41.61 -7.30 6.25
C PHE A 127 42.29 -6.42 5.19
#